data_AF-A0A2H0PJ71-F1
#
_entry.id   AF-A0A2H0PJ71-F1
#
_cell.length_a   1.000
_cell.length_b   1.000
_cell.length_c   1.000
_cell.angle_alpha   90.00
_cell.angle_beta   90.00
_cell.angle_gamma   90.00
#
_symmetry.space_group_name_H-M   'P 1'
#
loop_
_entity.id
_entity.type
_entity.pdbx_description
1 polymer ?
#
loop_
_entity_poly.entity_id
_entity_poly.type
_entity_poly.pdbx_seq_one_letter_code
_entity_poly.pdbx_strand_id
1 'polypeptide(L)'
;MKKVIVGLAMVAMVLSFAASSARAEDAVYQNEDAGETHCKADEANFCPFAVKDRGHRIECLKARQSELSKECAKWVDRHHEVYKARNKACKDDQKKFCPKDGHDYGALVPCLKSNMDKLSGDCKATFTM
;
A
#
# COMPACT_ATOMS: atom_id res chain seq x y z
N MET A 1 -29.07 62.84 5.07
CA MET A 1 -29.05 62.99 3.60
C MET A 1 -27.67 62.52 3.12
N LYS A 2 -27.55 61.26 2.72
CA LYS A 2 -27.53 60.77 1.33
C LYS A 2 -26.14 60.89 0.66
N LYS A 3 -25.57 59.70 0.35
CA LYS A 3 -24.58 59.39 -0.71
C LYS A 3 -23.16 59.78 -0.29
N VAL A 4 -22.21 58.84 -0.13
CA VAL A 4 -21.57 58.09 -1.21
C VAL A 4 -21.14 56.69 -0.72
N ILE A 5 -22.01 55.69 -0.91
CA ILE A 5 -21.68 54.25 -0.85
C ILE A 5 -21.30 53.84 -2.27
N VAL A 6 -20.21 54.36 -2.82
CA VAL A 6 -19.66 53.91 -4.12
C VAL A 6 -18.18 54.30 -4.18
N GLY A 7 -17.35 53.77 -3.27
CA GLY A 7 -15.95 54.20 -3.15
C GLY A 7 -14.94 53.13 -2.74
N LEU A 8 -15.34 51.86 -2.65
CA LEU A 8 -14.50 50.83 -2.00
C LEU A 8 -14.49 49.46 -2.70
N ALA A 9 -14.85 49.38 -3.98
CA ALA A 9 -14.98 48.08 -4.67
C ALA A 9 -14.25 47.94 -6.03
N MET A 10 -13.33 48.86 -6.39
CA MET A 10 -12.60 48.80 -7.67
C MET A 10 -11.07 48.82 -7.56
N VAL A 11 -10.48 48.39 -6.42
CA VAL A 11 -9.01 48.23 -6.28
C VAL A 11 -8.64 46.85 -5.72
N ALA A 12 -9.49 45.83 -5.91
CA ALA A 12 -9.27 44.47 -5.42
C ALA A 12 -9.20 43.42 -6.55
N MET A 13 -8.51 43.73 -7.66
CA MET A 13 -8.42 42.80 -8.79
C MET A 13 -7.00 42.46 -9.28
N VAL A 14 -5.92 42.91 -8.65
CA VAL A 14 -4.54 42.57 -9.13
C VAL A 14 -3.54 42.28 -8.00
N LEU A 15 -3.97 41.68 -6.89
CA LEU A 15 -3.06 41.18 -5.83
C LEU A 15 -3.42 39.77 -5.36
N SER A 16 -3.64 38.84 -6.29
CA SER A 16 -3.93 37.44 -5.97
C SER A 16 -3.39 36.45 -7.01
N PHE A 17 -2.15 36.67 -7.47
CA PHE A 17 -1.37 35.68 -8.25
C PHE A 17 0.03 35.54 -7.67
N ALA A 18 0.12 34.98 -6.47
CA ALA A 18 1.27 34.15 -6.08
C ALA A 18 0.68 32.80 -5.73
N ALA A 19 0.41 32.04 -6.80
CA ALA A 19 -0.04 30.66 -6.72
C ALA A 19 1.02 29.85 -5.96
N SER A 20 0.60 29.38 -4.79
CA SER A 20 1.00 28.16 -4.11
C SER A 20 1.93 27.26 -4.93
N SER A 21 3.24 27.31 -4.70
CA SER A 21 4.06 26.11 -4.92
C SER A 21 3.77 25.16 -3.76
N ALA A 22 2.57 24.59 -3.75
CA ALA A 22 2.36 23.30 -3.13
C ALA A 22 3.34 22.37 -3.84
N ARG A 23 4.43 22.00 -3.15
CA ARG A 23 5.17 20.82 -3.55
C ARG A 23 4.15 19.68 -3.50
N ALA A 24 3.68 19.27 -4.67
CA ALA A 24 3.03 18.00 -4.86
C ALA A 24 4.09 16.91 -4.63
N GLU A 25 4.39 16.68 -3.37
CA GLU A 25 4.85 15.39 -2.86
C GLU A 25 3.75 15.01 -1.86
N ASP A 26 2.55 14.86 -2.43
CA ASP A 26 1.39 14.31 -1.76
C ASP A 26 1.82 12.99 -1.13
N ALA A 27 1.71 12.98 0.19
CA ALA A 27 1.59 11.77 0.96
C ALA A 27 0.54 10.88 0.26
N VAL A 28 1.00 9.83 -0.41
CA VAL A 28 0.19 8.66 -0.71
C VAL A 28 -0.03 7.96 0.63
N TYR A 29 -0.94 8.53 1.40
CA TYR A 29 -1.63 7.86 2.47
C TYR A 29 -3.03 7.61 1.91
N GLN A 30 -3.31 6.36 1.49
CA GLN A 30 -4.54 5.61 1.73
C GLN A 30 -4.48 4.26 0.97
N ASN A 31 -4.75 3.20 1.74
CA ASN A 31 -5.15 1.82 1.38
C ASN A 31 -4.06 0.72 1.33
N GLU A 32 -4.29 -0.30 2.16
CA GLU A 32 -3.62 -1.62 2.26
C GLU A 32 -3.63 -2.46 0.94
N ASP A 33 -3.96 -1.85 -0.20
CA ASP A 33 -3.96 -2.44 -1.54
C ASP A 33 -3.37 -1.48 -2.60
N ALA A 34 -2.32 -0.73 -2.25
CA ALA A 34 -1.56 0.05 -3.23
C ALA A 34 -0.97 -0.80 -4.38
N GLY A 35 -0.89 -2.13 -4.21
CA GLY A 35 -0.48 -3.07 -5.25
C GLY A 35 -1.33 -3.00 -6.50
N GLU A 36 -2.65 -2.87 -6.33
CA GLU A 36 -3.59 -2.72 -7.46
C GLU A 36 -3.33 -1.47 -8.30
N THR A 37 -2.63 -0.46 -7.78
CA THR A 37 -2.34 0.77 -8.54
C THR A 37 -0.94 0.78 -9.16
N HIS A 38 0.08 0.30 -8.44
CA HIS A 38 1.46 0.31 -8.94
C HIS A 38 1.77 -0.81 -9.92
N CYS A 39 1.13 -1.97 -9.76
CA CYS A 39 1.46 -3.17 -10.52
C CYS A 39 0.41 -3.55 -11.55
N LYS A 40 -0.71 -2.83 -11.69
CA LYS A 40 -1.84 -3.25 -12.54
C LYS A 40 -1.45 -3.62 -13.97
N ALA A 41 -0.65 -2.77 -14.62
CA ALA A 41 -0.22 -3.00 -15.99
C ALA A 41 0.74 -4.19 -16.09
N ASP A 42 1.71 -4.26 -15.17
CA ASP A 42 2.68 -5.35 -15.10
C ASP A 42 1.99 -6.69 -14.77
N GLU A 43 1.00 -6.69 -13.87
CA GLU A 43 0.17 -7.85 -13.55
C GLU A 43 -0.61 -8.35 -14.76
N ALA A 44 -1.25 -7.46 -15.52
CA ALA A 44 -1.98 -7.83 -16.73
C ALA A 44 -1.05 -8.44 -17.80
N ASN A 45 0.18 -7.95 -17.91
CA ASN A 45 1.15 -8.39 -18.92
C ASN A 45 1.86 -9.69 -18.52
N PHE A 46 2.27 -9.81 -17.27
CA PHE A 46 3.20 -10.86 -16.82
C PHE A 46 2.54 -11.91 -15.92
N CYS A 47 1.47 -11.55 -15.22
CA CYS A 47 0.84 -12.36 -14.18
C CYS A 47 -0.71 -12.43 -14.28
N PRO A 48 -1.31 -12.64 -15.47
CA PRO A 48 -2.76 -12.50 -15.67
C PRO A 48 -3.60 -13.54 -14.92
N PHE A 49 -3.00 -14.65 -14.45
CA PHE A 49 -3.69 -15.71 -13.69
C PHE A 49 -3.43 -15.65 -12.18
N ALA A 50 -2.49 -14.81 -11.73
CA ALA A 50 -2.08 -14.73 -10.32
C ALA A 50 -3.02 -13.87 -9.46
N VAL A 51 -4.17 -13.45 -10.00
CA VAL A 51 -5.06 -12.45 -9.41
C VAL A 51 -5.89 -12.98 -8.22
N LYS A 52 -6.01 -14.31 -8.08
CA LYS A 52 -6.96 -14.92 -7.14
C LYS A 52 -6.55 -14.82 -5.67
N ASP A 53 -5.28 -14.59 -5.40
CA ASP A 53 -4.78 -14.37 -4.06
C ASP A 53 -3.53 -13.48 -4.09
N ARG A 54 -3.29 -12.76 -2.99
CA ARG A 54 -2.20 -11.80 -2.89
C ARG A 54 -0.82 -12.48 -2.90
N GLY A 55 -0.71 -13.70 -2.39
CA GLY A 55 0.56 -14.42 -2.26
C GLY A 55 1.15 -14.77 -3.63
N HIS A 56 0.39 -15.53 -4.42
CA HIS A 56 0.79 -15.95 -5.76
C HIS A 56 1.00 -14.74 -6.70
N ARG A 57 0.26 -13.63 -6.49
CA ARG A 57 0.49 -12.38 -7.22
C ARG A 57 1.88 -11.81 -6.99
N ILE A 58 2.27 -11.64 -5.72
CA ILE A 58 3.60 -11.13 -5.35
C ILE A 58 4.69 -12.08 -5.85
N GLU A 59 4.51 -13.39 -5.69
CA GLU A 59 5.50 -14.37 -6.14
C GLU A 59 5.69 -14.35 -7.66
N CYS A 60 4.60 -14.27 -8.42
CA CYS A 60 4.65 -14.17 -9.87
C CYS A 60 5.40 -12.91 -10.32
N LEU A 61 5.03 -11.75 -9.77
CA LEU A 61 5.70 -10.48 -10.10
C LEU A 61 7.16 -10.51 -9.68
N LYS A 62 7.48 -11.09 -8.52
CA LYS A 62 8.85 -11.21 -8.02
C LYS A 62 9.73 -12.06 -8.93
N ALA A 63 9.18 -13.12 -9.53
CA ALA A 63 9.88 -13.91 -10.54
C ALA A 63 10.18 -13.13 -11.83
N ARG A 64 9.47 -12.02 -12.06
CA ARG A 64 9.58 -11.14 -13.23
C ARG A 64 10.21 -9.79 -12.91
N GLN A 65 10.92 -9.68 -11.78
CA GLN A 65 11.39 -8.42 -11.20
C GLN A 65 12.06 -7.46 -12.21
N SER A 66 12.85 -7.98 -13.15
CA SER A 66 13.56 -7.19 -14.16
C SER A 66 12.69 -6.71 -15.32
N GLU A 67 11.51 -7.31 -15.49
CA GLU A 67 10.52 -6.98 -16.53
C GLU A 67 9.47 -5.99 -16.02
N LEU A 68 9.38 -5.80 -14.70
CA LEU A 68 8.43 -4.89 -14.07
C LEU A 68 8.81 -3.43 -14.29
N SER A 69 7.79 -2.55 -14.29
CA SER A 69 8.02 -1.13 -14.10
C SER A 69 8.77 -0.86 -12.79
N LYS A 70 9.54 0.22 -12.76
CA LYS A 70 10.36 0.58 -11.58
C LYS A 70 9.53 0.69 -10.29
N GLU A 71 8.34 1.24 -10.38
CA GLU A 71 7.46 1.40 -9.21
C GLU A 71 6.83 0.09 -8.76
N CYS A 72 6.40 -0.77 -9.71
CA CYS A 72 5.95 -2.11 -9.35
C CYS A 72 7.08 -2.95 -8.73
N ALA A 73 8.28 -2.92 -9.31
CA ALA A 73 9.45 -3.64 -8.78
C ALA A 73 9.76 -3.28 -7.32
N LYS A 74 9.80 -1.97 -7.01
CA LYS A 74 10.01 -1.50 -5.62
C LYS A 74 8.90 -1.96 -4.69
N TRP A 75 7.64 -1.92 -5.15
CA TRP A 75 6.50 -2.34 -4.38
C TRP A 75 6.57 -3.85 -4.07
N VAL A 76 6.85 -4.67 -5.08
CA VAL A 76 7.05 -6.12 -4.95
C VAL A 76 8.20 -6.43 -3.98
N ASP A 77 9.33 -5.73 -4.08
CA ASP A 77 10.47 -5.92 -3.16
C ASP A 77 10.07 -5.65 -1.71
N ARG A 78 9.40 -4.52 -1.44
CA ARG A 78 8.93 -4.18 -0.10
C ARG A 78 8.01 -5.28 0.45
N HIS A 79 7.01 -5.68 -0.32
CA HIS A 79 6.03 -6.66 0.13
C HIS A 79 6.63 -8.06 0.33
N HIS A 80 7.59 -8.44 -0.51
CA HIS A 80 8.30 -9.70 -0.37
C HIS A 80 9.18 -9.73 0.90
N GLU A 81 9.82 -8.62 1.26
CA GLU A 81 10.60 -8.55 2.51
C GLU A 81 9.70 -8.54 3.75
N VAL A 82 8.56 -7.83 3.71
CA VAL A 82 7.53 -7.93 4.77
C VAL A 82 7.03 -9.36 4.93
N TYR A 83 6.80 -10.07 3.82
CA TYR A 83 6.41 -11.48 3.85
C TYR A 83 7.43 -12.36 4.55
N LYS A 84 8.71 -12.26 4.18
CA LYS A 84 9.79 -13.03 4.83
C LYS A 84 9.89 -12.71 6.32
N ALA A 85 9.84 -11.43 6.68
CA ALA A 85 9.90 -11.00 8.07
C ALA A 85 8.74 -11.59 8.88
N ARG A 86 7.52 -11.54 8.33
CA ARG A 86 6.34 -12.12 8.94
C ARG A 86 6.42 -13.63 9.07
N ASN A 87 6.80 -14.36 8.01
CA ASN A 87 6.96 -15.82 8.08
C ASN A 87 7.97 -16.24 9.16
N LYS A 88 9.04 -15.46 9.33
CA LYS A 88 10.04 -15.73 10.36
C LYS A 88 9.49 -15.46 11.76
N ALA A 89 8.92 -14.29 11.99
CA ALA A 89 8.42 -13.87 13.30
C ALA A 89 7.19 -14.68 13.75
N CYS A 90 6.31 -15.04 12.82
CA CYS A 90 5.07 -15.75 13.10
C CYS A 90 5.20 -17.27 13.02
N LYS A 91 6.40 -17.83 12.84
CA LYS A 91 6.59 -19.27 12.55
C LYS A 91 5.90 -20.18 13.58
N ASP A 92 5.98 -19.85 14.86
CA ASP A 92 5.40 -20.69 15.91
C ASP A 92 3.91 -20.39 16.13
N ASP A 93 3.49 -19.13 15.99
CA ASP A 93 2.08 -18.75 15.99
C ASP A 93 1.32 -19.40 14.83
N GLN A 94 1.94 -19.46 13.65
CA GLN A 94 1.43 -20.14 12.48
C GLN A 94 1.19 -21.63 12.76
N LYS A 95 2.17 -22.33 13.34
CA LYS A 95 2.00 -23.75 13.68
C LYS A 95 0.85 -23.96 14.69
N LYS A 96 0.67 -23.02 15.61
CA LYS A 96 -0.30 -23.12 16.70
C LYS A 96 -1.72 -22.76 16.25
N PHE A 97 -1.87 -21.72 15.44
CA PHE A 97 -3.16 -21.11 15.12
C PHE A 97 -3.56 -21.28 13.65
N CYS A 98 -2.59 -21.45 12.75
CA CYS A 98 -2.77 -21.51 11.30
C CYS A 98 -2.11 -22.73 10.63
N PRO A 99 -2.27 -23.97 11.16
CA PRO A 99 -1.51 -25.13 10.69
C PRO A 99 -1.85 -25.56 9.24
N LYS A 100 -3.04 -25.23 8.74
CA LYS A 100 -3.48 -25.54 7.36
C LYS A 100 -3.16 -24.45 6.35
N ASP A 101 -2.99 -23.21 6.82
CA ASP A 101 -2.83 -22.01 5.99
C ASP A 101 -1.36 -21.61 5.84
N GLY A 102 -0.45 -22.33 6.50
CA GLY A 102 0.92 -21.91 6.72
C GLY A 102 1.85 -21.86 5.49
N HIS A 103 1.45 -22.45 4.37
CA HIS A 103 2.29 -22.54 3.17
C HIS A 103 1.94 -21.48 2.12
N ASP A 104 0.75 -20.88 2.23
CA ASP A 104 0.26 -19.90 1.29
C ASP A 104 0.09 -18.57 2.02
N TYR A 105 0.84 -17.54 1.61
CA TYR A 105 0.70 -16.20 2.17
C TYR A 105 -0.74 -15.66 2.06
N GLY A 106 -1.42 -15.98 0.96
CA GLY A 106 -2.81 -15.62 0.72
C GLY A 106 -3.74 -16.12 1.83
N ALA A 107 -3.44 -17.29 2.41
CA ALA A 107 -4.19 -17.89 3.51
C ALA A 107 -3.62 -17.55 4.90
N LEU A 108 -2.31 -17.46 5.02
CA LEU A 108 -1.61 -17.23 6.28
C LEU A 108 -1.98 -15.87 6.90
N VAL A 109 -2.00 -14.81 6.10
CA VAL A 109 -2.24 -13.45 6.61
C VAL A 109 -3.66 -13.29 7.16
N PRO A 110 -4.73 -13.71 6.45
CA PRO A 110 -6.08 -13.74 7.02
C PRO A 110 -6.16 -14.57 8.31
N CYS A 111 -5.53 -15.75 8.35
CA CYS A 111 -5.56 -16.59 9.54
C CYS A 111 -4.84 -15.96 10.74
N LEU A 112 -3.67 -15.35 10.54
CA LEU A 112 -2.97 -14.62 11.60
C LEU A 112 -3.80 -13.42 12.05
N LYS A 113 -4.39 -12.64 11.13
CA LYS A 113 -5.27 -11.52 11.48
C LYS A 113 -6.47 -11.97 12.32
N SER A 114 -7.10 -13.10 12.02
CA SER A 114 -8.23 -13.62 12.82
C SER A 114 -7.82 -14.12 14.21
N ASN A 115 -6.53 -14.35 14.43
CA ASN A 115 -5.96 -14.74 15.72
C ASN A 115 -5.12 -13.62 16.36
N MET A 116 -5.24 -12.36 15.90
CA MET A 116 -4.35 -11.26 16.26
C MET A 116 -4.07 -11.17 17.76
N ASP A 117 -5.09 -11.24 18.61
CA ASP A 117 -4.94 -11.11 20.07
C ASP A 117 -4.09 -12.22 20.69
N LYS A 118 -4.07 -13.41 20.08
CA LYS A 118 -3.37 -14.61 20.55
C LYS A 118 -1.93 -14.73 20.03
N LEU A 119 -1.55 -13.91 19.05
CA LEU A 119 -0.21 -13.93 18.47
C LEU A 119 0.84 -13.42 19.46
N SER A 120 2.07 -13.88 19.29
CA SER A 120 3.25 -13.35 19.98
C SER A 120 3.48 -11.87 19.67
N GLY A 121 4.22 -11.17 20.54
CA GLY A 121 4.58 -9.77 20.33
C GLY A 121 5.36 -9.55 19.02
N ASP A 122 6.32 -10.42 18.74
CA ASP A 122 7.14 -10.37 17.53
C ASP A 122 6.30 -10.54 16.26
N CYS A 123 5.35 -11.48 16.26
CA CYS A 123 4.45 -11.67 15.13
C CYS A 123 3.50 -10.47 14.93
N LYS A 124 2.94 -9.92 16.01
CA LYS A 124 2.08 -8.70 15.96
C LYS A 124 2.82 -7.51 15.37
N ALA A 125 4.09 -7.32 15.73
CA ALA A 125 4.90 -6.21 15.25
C ALA A 125 4.98 -6.19 13.70
N THR A 126 4.94 -7.35 13.05
CA THR A 126 5.00 -7.45 11.58
C THR A 126 3.77 -6.92 10.83
N PHE A 127 2.67 -6.61 11.55
CA PHE A 127 1.48 -5.97 10.99
C PHE A 127 1.51 -4.44 11.05
N THR A 128 2.57 -3.87 11.65
CA THR A 128 2.76 -2.42 11.81
C THR A 128 3.95 -1.87 11.02
N MET A 129 4.61 -2.74 10.23
CA MET A 129 5.77 -2.44 9.38
C MET A 129 5.34 -2.01 7.98
#